data_AF-A0A2G9H3B2-F1
#
_entry.id   AF-A0A2G9H3B2-F1
#
_cell.length_a   1.000
_cell.length_b   1.000
_cell.length_c   1.000
_cell.angle_alpha   90.00
_cell.angle_beta   90.00
_cell.angle_gamma   90.00
#
_symmetry.space_group_name_H-M   'P 1'
#
loop_
_entity.id
_entity.type
_entity.pdbx_description
1 polymer ?
#
loop_
_entity_poly.entity_id
_entity_poly.type
_entity_poly.pdbx_seq_one_letter_code
_entity_poly.pdbx_strand_id
1 'polypeptide(L)'
;MARRTTNRLLTSIIQFSRSFSSGPFDPPPVLPLRRVVVTGLGMVTPLGCGVEVTWKRLIEGKSGIRAITIEDMKMNGFDRETQLHTLDQLTSKVAGVVPCGSNSGEFNEELWLNSKDHRSIARFIGYALCAADEALKDASYMPTEQDEKERTGVSIGAGTGSISDILDASKMICEKKLRRLSPFFIPRILINMASGHVSMKYGFQ
;
A
#
# COMPACT_ATOMS: atom_id res chain seq x y z
N MET A 1 45.19 -70.70 -22.68
CA MET A 1 44.33 -70.18 -23.78
C MET A 1 42.91 -70.03 -23.25
N ALA A 2 42.56 -68.82 -22.83
CA ALA A 2 41.41 -68.52 -21.98
C ALA A 2 40.10 -68.40 -22.77
N ARG A 3 39.03 -69.01 -22.25
CA ARG A 3 37.64 -68.86 -22.73
C ARG A 3 37.11 -67.48 -22.32
N ARG A 4 36.68 -66.68 -23.30
CA ARG A 4 35.98 -65.41 -23.10
C ARG A 4 34.49 -65.70 -22.83
N THR A 5 34.07 -65.54 -21.57
CA THR A 5 32.68 -65.32 -21.17
C THR A 5 32.43 -63.81 -21.13
N THR A 6 31.54 -63.30 -21.97
CA THR A 6 31.15 -61.89 -22.00
C THR A 6 30.02 -61.64 -21.00
N ASN A 7 30.33 -60.86 -19.97
CA ASN A 7 29.42 -60.36 -18.94
C ASN A 7 28.31 -59.48 -19.54
N ARG A 8 27.05 -59.80 -19.26
CA ARG A 8 25.92 -58.87 -19.39
C ARG A 8 25.94 -57.91 -18.21
N LEU A 9 26.20 -56.62 -18.49
CA LEU A 9 26.04 -55.53 -17.53
C LEU A 9 24.54 -55.30 -17.27
N LEU A 10 24.09 -55.52 -16.04
CA LEU A 10 22.79 -55.12 -15.54
C LEU A 10 22.80 -53.62 -15.27
N THR A 11 22.11 -52.84 -16.09
CA THR A 11 21.81 -51.42 -15.84
C THR A 11 20.74 -51.32 -14.76
N SER A 12 21.12 -50.95 -13.54
CA SER A 12 20.16 -50.61 -12.47
C SER A 12 19.57 -49.23 -12.73
N ILE A 13 18.33 -49.17 -13.17
CA ILE A 13 17.54 -47.94 -13.20
C ILE A 13 17.13 -47.63 -11.77
N ILE A 14 17.73 -46.62 -11.14
CA ILE A 14 17.29 -46.09 -9.85
C ILE A 14 15.99 -45.32 -10.10
N GLN A 15 14.84 -45.95 -9.83
CA GLN A 15 13.56 -45.25 -9.75
C GLN A 15 13.52 -44.43 -8.45
N PHE A 16 13.69 -43.11 -8.55
CA PHE A 16 13.27 -42.19 -7.50
C PHE A 16 11.74 -42.18 -7.43
N SER A 17 11.15 -42.93 -6.50
CA SER A 17 9.75 -42.73 -6.13
C SER A 17 9.62 -41.39 -5.39
N ARG A 18 9.07 -40.37 -6.06
CA ARG A 18 8.54 -39.20 -5.35
C ARG A 18 7.26 -39.63 -4.64
N SER A 19 7.36 -40.00 -3.38
CA SER A 19 6.19 -40.10 -2.52
C SER A 19 5.74 -38.68 -2.17
N PHE A 20 4.60 -38.26 -2.71
CA PHE A 20 3.87 -37.13 -2.14
C PHE A 20 3.25 -37.62 -0.83
N SER A 21 3.58 -36.97 0.28
CA SER A 21 2.91 -37.23 1.56
C SER A 21 1.43 -36.89 1.39
N SER A 22 0.58 -37.92 1.36
CA SER A 22 -0.88 -37.82 1.34
C SER A 22 -1.47 -37.78 2.76
N GLY A 23 -0.63 -37.76 3.79
CA GLY A 23 -1.07 -37.67 5.17
C GLY A 23 -1.66 -36.28 5.45
N PRO A 24 -2.80 -36.18 6.16
CA PRO A 24 -3.26 -34.89 6.66
C PRO A 24 -2.15 -34.29 7.55
N PHE A 25 -1.83 -33.02 7.34
CA PHE A 25 -0.96 -32.31 8.25
C PHE A 25 -1.61 -32.29 9.63
N ASP A 26 -0.85 -32.64 10.67
CA ASP A 26 -1.30 -32.46 12.04
C ASP A 26 -1.69 -30.99 12.26
N PRO A 27 -2.73 -30.71 13.06
CA PRO A 27 -3.07 -29.34 13.40
C PRO A 27 -1.84 -28.68 14.04
N PRO A 28 -1.56 -27.40 13.72
CA PRO A 28 -0.42 -26.71 14.29
C PRO A 28 -0.50 -26.74 15.82
N PRO A 29 0.65 -26.88 16.52
CA PRO A 29 0.67 -26.92 17.97
C PRO A 29 0.01 -25.67 18.55
N VAL A 30 -0.76 -25.83 19.62
CA VAL A 30 -1.38 -24.71 20.33
C VAL A 30 -0.27 -23.91 21.00
N LEU A 31 0.11 -22.79 20.37
CA LEU A 31 1.06 -21.86 20.95
C LEU A 31 0.37 -21.04 22.04
N PRO A 32 1.07 -20.71 23.14
CA PRO A 32 0.53 -19.81 24.15
C PRO A 32 0.19 -18.44 23.52
N LEU A 33 -0.98 -17.91 23.86
CA LEU A 33 -1.41 -16.59 23.40
C LEU A 33 -0.43 -15.53 23.92
N ARG A 34 0.23 -14.83 22.99
CA ARG A 34 1.13 -13.72 23.33
C ARG A 34 0.30 -12.45 23.58
N ARG A 35 0.71 -11.67 24.57
CA ARG A 35 0.16 -10.31 24.76
C ARG A 35 0.67 -9.40 23.64
N VAL A 36 -0.21 -8.53 23.14
CA VAL A 36 0.10 -7.53 22.13
C VAL A 36 -0.22 -6.16 22.71
N VAL A 37 0.66 -5.19 22.48
CA VAL A 37 0.52 -3.80 22.95
C VAL A 37 0.72 -2.84 21.79
N VAL A 38 0.15 -1.63 21.91
CA VAL A 38 0.35 -0.53 20.95
C VAL A 38 1.49 0.34 21.48
N THR A 39 2.52 0.56 20.68
CA THR A 39 3.72 1.34 21.06
C THR A 39 3.88 2.64 20.28
N GLY A 40 3.17 2.82 19.17
CA GLY A 40 3.20 4.05 18.39
C GLY A 40 1.98 4.21 17.50
N LEU A 41 1.65 5.47 17.21
CA LEU A 41 0.49 5.87 16.43
C LEU A 41 0.89 6.83 15.31
N GLY A 42 0.16 6.80 14.21
CA GLY A 42 0.33 7.73 13.11
C GLY A 42 -0.99 8.00 12.40
N MET A 43 -1.24 9.25 12.02
CA MET A 43 -2.55 9.68 11.54
C MET A 43 -2.46 10.66 10.37
N VAL A 44 -3.20 10.36 9.30
CA VAL A 44 -3.48 11.29 8.21
C VAL A 44 -4.99 11.37 8.04
N THR A 45 -5.58 12.51 8.41
CA THR A 45 -7.04 12.65 8.52
C THR A 45 -7.53 14.00 7.97
N PRO A 46 -8.85 14.15 7.75
CA PRO A 46 -9.45 15.46 7.46
C PRO A 46 -9.27 16.50 8.56
N LEU A 47 -8.99 16.09 9.80
CA LEU A 47 -8.67 17.01 10.88
C LEU A 47 -7.20 17.46 10.84
N GLY A 48 -6.32 16.75 10.14
CA GLY A 48 -4.91 17.10 10.04
C GLY A 48 -4.02 15.90 9.76
N CYS A 49 -2.77 16.20 9.43
CA CYS A 49 -1.68 15.24 9.37
C CYS A 49 -0.90 15.28 10.69
N GLY A 50 -0.85 14.16 11.40
CA GLY A 50 -0.22 14.02 12.69
C GLY A 50 -1.19 13.65 13.81
N VAL A 51 -0.78 12.77 14.73
CA VAL A 51 -1.56 12.31 15.90
C VAL A 51 -1.90 13.48 16.80
N GLU A 52 -0.89 14.24 17.25
CA GLU A 52 -1.08 15.39 18.15
C GLU A 52 -2.01 16.46 17.55
N VAL A 53 -1.80 16.80 16.28
CA VAL A 53 -2.62 17.79 15.56
C VAL A 53 -4.07 17.30 15.46
N THR A 54 -4.25 16.05 15.07
CA THR A 54 -5.58 15.44 14.90
C THR A 54 -6.30 15.35 16.24
N TRP A 55 -5.63 14.85 17.27
CA TRP A 55 -6.21 14.65 18.60
C TRP A 55 -6.60 15.97 19.26
N LYS A 56 -5.72 16.97 19.21
CA LYS A 56 -6.03 18.30 19.73
C LYS A 56 -7.29 18.88 19.08
N ARG A 57 -7.36 18.87 17.75
CA ARG A 57 -8.51 19.39 17.00
C ARG A 57 -9.80 18.60 17.30
N LEU A 58 -9.68 17.29 17.50
CA LEU A 58 -10.81 16.44 17.88
C LEU A 58 -11.37 16.83 19.25
N ILE A 59 -10.50 16.97 20.26
CA ILE A 59 -10.91 17.37 21.63
C ILE A 59 -11.47 18.80 21.67
N GLU A 60 -10.97 19.70 20.82
CA GLU A 60 -11.51 21.06 20.64
C GLU A 60 -12.86 21.09 19.90
N GLY A 61 -13.42 19.94 19.50
CA GLY A 61 -14.68 19.86 18.78
C GLY A 61 -14.63 20.39 17.36
N LYS A 62 -13.45 20.41 16.73
CA LYS A 62 -13.32 20.79 15.30
C LYS A 62 -13.86 19.66 14.42
N SER A 63 -14.35 20.04 13.24
CA SER A 63 -14.78 19.10 12.20
C SER A 63 -13.93 19.27 10.96
N GLY A 64 -13.48 18.15 10.38
CA GLY A 64 -12.81 18.12 9.08
C GLY A 64 -13.79 18.01 7.90
N ILE A 65 -15.10 17.93 8.18
CA ILE A 65 -16.14 17.90 7.14
C ILE A 65 -16.42 19.32 6.69
N ARG A 66 -16.34 19.54 5.38
CA ARG A 66 -16.64 20.83 4.75
C ARG A 66 -17.36 20.64 3.42
N ALA A 67 -17.84 21.73 2.85
CA ALA A 67 -18.34 21.74 1.48
C ALA A 67 -17.21 21.36 0.49
N ILE A 68 -17.55 20.55 -0.50
CA ILE A 68 -16.67 20.18 -1.61
C ILE A 68 -16.44 21.42 -2.47
N THR A 69 -15.18 21.69 -2.80
CA THR A 69 -14.81 22.74 -3.76
C THR A 69 -14.43 22.12 -5.11
N ILE A 70 -14.24 22.96 -6.12
CA ILE A 70 -13.93 22.47 -7.46
C ILE A 70 -12.53 21.85 -7.51
N GLU A 71 -11.63 22.35 -6.68
CA GLU A 71 -10.27 21.84 -6.51
C GLU A 71 -10.24 20.42 -5.92
N ASP A 72 -11.26 20.05 -5.11
CA ASP A 72 -11.39 18.70 -4.56
C ASP A 72 -11.78 17.67 -5.61
N MET A 73 -12.54 18.07 -6.64
CA MET A 73 -12.99 17.17 -7.70
C MET A 73 -11.85 16.74 -8.64
N LYS A 74 -10.69 17.43 -8.58
CA LYS A 74 -9.49 17.14 -9.38
C LYS A 74 -9.76 17.04 -10.89
N MET A 75 -10.71 17.83 -11.39
CA MET A 75 -11.14 17.86 -12.80
C MET A 75 -10.32 18.83 -13.67
N ASN A 76 -9.00 18.87 -13.49
CA ASN A 76 -8.13 19.90 -14.12
C ASN A 76 -8.12 19.87 -15.66
N GLY A 77 -8.59 18.78 -16.28
CA GLY A 77 -8.68 18.64 -17.74
C GLY A 77 -10.02 19.04 -18.36
N PHE A 78 -10.95 19.59 -17.56
CA PHE A 78 -12.27 20.04 -18.00
C PHE A 78 -12.40 21.56 -17.89
N ASP A 79 -13.20 22.14 -18.77
CA ASP A 79 -13.53 23.56 -18.72
C ASP A 79 -14.34 23.92 -17.46
N ARG A 80 -14.38 25.21 -17.13
CA ARG A 80 -15.00 25.70 -15.90
C ARG A 80 -16.52 25.45 -15.86
N GLU A 81 -17.19 25.49 -17.00
CA GLU A 81 -18.63 25.27 -17.08
C GLU A 81 -18.96 23.81 -16.76
N THR A 82 -18.23 22.86 -17.34
CA THR A 82 -18.34 21.43 -17.03
C THR A 82 -18.10 21.13 -15.54
N GLN A 83 -17.06 21.75 -14.94
CA GLN A 83 -16.77 21.59 -13.52
C GLN A 83 -17.92 22.10 -12.64
N LEU A 84 -18.45 23.29 -12.92
CA LEU A 84 -19.56 23.89 -12.18
C LEU A 84 -20.84 23.06 -12.34
N HIS A 85 -21.14 22.63 -13.55
CA HIS A 85 -22.30 21.78 -13.83
C HIS A 85 -22.23 20.45 -13.09
N THR A 86 -21.05 19.81 -13.08
CA THR A 86 -20.82 18.56 -12.34
C THR A 86 -21.03 18.76 -10.83
N LEU A 87 -20.47 19.83 -10.26
CA LEU A 87 -20.66 20.15 -8.84
C LEU A 87 -22.14 20.40 -8.51
N ASP A 88 -22.90 21.01 -9.43
CA ASP A 88 -24.31 21.27 -9.22
C ASP A 88 -25.14 19.99 -9.15
N GLN A 89 -24.83 19.00 -10.00
CA GLN A 89 -25.51 17.71 -10.09
C GLN A 89 -25.22 16.76 -8.91
N LEU A 90 -24.18 17.01 -8.11
CA LEU A 90 -23.89 16.17 -6.96
C LEU A 90 -25.00 16.27 -5.90
N THR A 91 -25.64 15.14 -5.57
CA THR A 91 -26.62 15.07 -4.49
C THR A 91 -26.00 15.40 -3.12
N SER A 92 -24.77 14.93 -2.88
CA SER A 92 -23.99 15.27 -1.68
C SER A 92 -22.84 16.19 -2.04
N LYS A 93 -22.78 17.36 -1.38
CA LYS A 93 -21.76 18.40 -1.62
C LYS A 93 -20.84 18.60 -0.41
N VAL A 94 -20.71 17.60 0.45
CA VAL A 94 -19.86 17.63 1.65
C VAL A 94 -18.87 16.47 1.66
N ALA A 95 -17.65 16.71 2.15
CA ALA A 95 -16.61 15.70 2.28
C ALA A 95 -15.64 16.03 3.43
N GLY A 96 -14.97 15.00 3.94
CA GLY A 96 -13.79 15.13 4.78
C GLY A 96 -12.54 15.02 3.92
N VAL A 97 -11.88 16.15 3.66
CA VAL A 97 -10.68 16.20 2.80
C VAL A 97 -9.46 16.41 3.67
N VAL A 98 -8.43 15.58 3.49
CA VAL A 98 -7.14 15.75 4.16
C VAL A 98 -6.55 17.09 3.72
N PRO A 99 -6.19 18.00 4.66
CA PRO A 99 -5.57 19.27 4.29
C PRO A 99 -4.19 19.00 3.68
N CYS A 100 -3.95 19.51 2.47
CA CYS A 100 -2.70 19.35 1.75
C CYS A 100 -1.93 20.67 1.72
N GLY A 101 -0.62 20.61 1.92
CA GLY A 101 0.25 21.78 1.91
C GLY A 101 1.59 21.50 2.57
N SER A 102 2.39 22.53 2.76
CA SER A 102 3.73 22.46 3.35
C SER A 102 3.78 22.89 4.81
N ASN A 103 2.65 23.33 5.39
CA ASN A 103 2.61 23.78 6.77
C ASN A 103 2.51 22.61 7.76
N SER A 104 2.81 22.89 9.03
CA SER A 104 2.63 21.93 10.11
C SER A 104 1.16 21.51 10.21
N GLY A 105 0.90 20.20 10.27
CA GLY A 105 -0.44 19.64 10.32
C GLY A 105 -1.11 19.41 8.95
N GLU A 106 -0.42 19.68 7.85
CA GLU A 106 -0.88 19.43 6.48
C GLU A 106 -0.10 18.29 5.83
N PHE A 107 -0.75 17.56 4.92
CA PHE A 107 -0.13 16.51 4.14
C PHE A 107 0.69 17.09 2.98
N ASN A 108 2.01 16.90 3.03
CA ASN A 108 2.90 17.36 1.98
C ASN A 108 2.93 16.36 0.80
N GLU A 109 2.14 16.64 -0.24
CA GLU A 109 2.07 15.80 -1.44
C GLU A 109 3.41 15.67 -2.17
N GLU A 110 4.26 16.70 -2.15
CA GLU A 110 5.57 16.67 -2.80
C GLU A 110 6.52 15.69 -2.10
N LEU A 111 6.54 15.73 -0.76
CA LEU A 111 7.36 14.84 0.07
C LEU A 111 6.95 13.37 -0.09
N TRP A 112 5.64 13.09 -0.13
CA TRP A 112 5.13 11.73 -0.05
C TRP A 112 4.82 11.09 -1.40
N LEU A 113 4.43 11.86 -2.42
CA LEU A 113 3.98 11.31 -3.72
C LEU A 113 5.01 11.47 -4.84
N ASN A 114 5.92 12.44 -4.71
CA ASN A 114 6.86 12.82 -5.77
C ASN A 114 8.33 12.76 -5.33
N SER A 115 8.63 12.06 -4.23
CA SER A 115 10.01 11.86 -3.81
C SER A 115 10.81 11.07 -4.85
N LYS A 116 12.13 11.23 -4.81
CA LYS A 116 13.05 10.47 -5.69
C LYS A 116 12.87 8.95 -5.53
N ASP A 117 12.50 8.50 -4.34
CA ASP A 117 12.35 7.09 -3.97
C ASP A 117 10.94 6.53 -4.26
N HIS A 118 9.93 7.40 -4.44
CA HIS A 118 8.53 7.01 -4.63
C HIS A 118 7.90 7.69 -5.85
N ARG A 119 8.64 7.79 -6.97
CA ARG A 119 8.13 8.41 -8.19
C ARG A 119 6.78 7.82 -8.57
N SER A 120 5.76 8.67 -8.48
CA SER A 120 4.42 8.35 -8.96
C SER A 120 3.84 7.13 -8.25
N ILE A 121 3.66 7.21 -6.92
CA ILE A 121 2.74 6.34 -6.17
C ILE A 121 1.32 6.95 -6.10
N ALA A 122 0.32 6.11 -5.82
CA ALA A 122 -1.04 6.58 -5.61
C ALA A 122 -1.19 7.28 -4.25
N ARG A 123 -2.15 8.21 -4.14
CA ARG A 123 -2.37 9.02 -2.92
C ARG A 123 -2.60 8.18 -1.67
N PHE A 124 -3.35 7.09 -1.76
CA PHE A 124 -3.60 6.21 -0.61
C PHE A 124 -2.32 5.55 -0.07
N ILE A 125 -1.36 5.26 -0.96
CA ILE A 125 -0.04 4.74 -0.58
C ILE A 125 0.75 5.84 0.14
N GLY A 126 0.70 7.08 -0.36
CA GLY A 126 1.34 8.23 0.31
C GLY A 126 0.78 8.49 1.71
N TYR A 127 -0.53 8.38 1.90
CA TYR A 127 -1.15 8.46 3.22
C TYR A 127 -0.66 7.34 4.15
N ALA A 128 -0.61 6.10 3.66
CA ALA A 128 -0.11 4.97 4.42
C ALA A 128 1.36 5.14 4.83
N LEU A 129 2.22 5.61 3.91
CA LEU A 129 3.63 5.89 4.19
C LEU A 129 3.81 7.00 5.23
N CYS A 130 3.05 8.08 5.13
CA CYS A 130 3.10 9.18 6.07
C CYS A 130 2.65 8.76 7.47
N ALA A 131 1.54 8.04 7.58
CA ALA A 131 1.06 7.52 8.84
C ALA A 131 2.03 6.49 9.45
N ALA A 132 2.56 5.56 8.65
CA ALA A 132 3.52 4.58 9.12
C ALA A 132 4.83 5.22 9.61
N ASP A 133 5.31 6.27 8.93
CA ASP A 133 6.50 7.02 9.33
C ASP A 133 6.33 7.67 10.69
N GLU A 134 5.17 8.29 10.93
CA GLU A 134 4.84 8.85 12.24
C GLU A 134 4.75 7.76 13.31
N ALA A 135 4.06 6.65 13.04
CA ALA A 135 3.88 5.58 14.01
C ALA A 135 5.19 4.90 14.43
N LEU A 136 6.11 4.71 13.48
CA LEU A 136 7.43 4.15 13.77
C LEU A 136 8.31 5.11 14.58
N LYS A 137 8.22 6.42 14.29
CA LYS A 137 8.92 7.44 15.08
C LYS A 137 8.37 7.54 16.50
N ASP A 138 7.05 7.52 16.65
CA ASP A 138 6.37 7.53 17.95
C ASP A 138 6.77 6.30 18.78
N ALA A 139 6.82 5.12 18.15
CA ALA A 139 7.31 3.89 18.77
C ALA A 139 8.82 3.87 19.03
N SER A 140 9.58 4.87 18.53
CA SER A 140 11.04 4.86 18.50
C SER A 140 11.61 3.54 17.95
N TYR A 141 10.98 3.01 16.90
CA TYR A 141 11.28 1.68 16.36
C TYR A 141 11.79 1.76 14.92
N MET A 142 13.08 1.49 14.74
CA MET A 142 13.77 1.48 13.43
C MET A 142 14.74 0.29 13.39
N PRO A 143 14.27 -0.91 13.03
CA PRO A 143 15.09 -2.13 13.07
C PRO A 143 16.21 -2.07 12.04
N THR A 144 17.45 -2.27 12.49
CA THR A 144 18.64 -2.30 11.60
C THR A 144 19.11 -3.73 11.34
N GLU A 145 19.00 -4.59 12.35
CA GLU A 145 19.45 -5.97 12.31
C GLU A 145 18.50 -6.86 11.50
N GLN A 146 19.07 -7.91 10.89
CA GLN A 146 18.30 -8.80 10.01
C GLN A 146 17.20 -9.57 10.75
N ASP A 147 17.48 -10.09 11.95
CA ASP A 147 16.48 -10.79 12.78
C ASP A 147 15.29 -9.87 13.13
N GLU A 148 15.56 -8.60 13.44
CA GLU A 148 14.50 -7.64 13.75
C GLU A 148 13.62 -7.34 12.53
N LYS A 149 14.23 -7.26 11.34
CA LYS A 149 13.52 -7.05 10.07
C LYS A 149 12.63 -8.24 9.71
N GLU A 150 13.12 -9.46 9.85
CA GLU A 150 12.37 -10.72 9.64
C GLU A 150 11.23 -10.91 10.65
N ARG A 151 11.36 -10.26 11.82
CA ARG A 151 10.33 -10.26 12.87
C ARG A 151 9.36 -9.10 12.78
N THR A 152 9.53 -8.20 11.82
CA THR A 152 8.67 -7.04 11.62
C THR A 152 7.86 -7.20 10.35
N GLY A 153 6.55 -7.35 10.50
CA GLY A 153 5.62 -7.42 9.36
C GLY A 153 4.83 -6.12 9.16
N VAL A 154 4.24 -5.97 7.97
CA VAL A 154 3.32 -4.87 7.64
C VAL A 154 1.96 -5.40 7.25
N SER A 155 0.90 -4.86 7.85
CA SER A 155 -0.48 -5.17 7.49
C SER A 155 -1.29 -3.88 7.39
N ILE A 156 -1.53 -3.42 6.16
CA ILE A 156 -2.32 -2.23 5.86
C ILE A 156 -3.42 -2.62 4.88
N GLY A 157 -4.66 -2.34 5.27
CA GLY A 157 -5.84 -2.55 4.42
C GLY A 157 -6.32 -1.24 3.77
N ALA A 158 -6.97 -1.37 2.62
CA ALA A 158 -7.76 -0.29 2.02
C ALA A 158 -9.06 -0.86 1.45
N GLY A 159 -10.15 -0.10 1.52
CA GLY A 159 -11.43 -0.51 0.94
C GLY A 159 -11.42 -0.37 -0.59
N THR A 160 -10.87 0.73 -1.08
CA THR A 160 -10.74 1.02 -2.52
C THR A 160 -9.31 1.43 -2.81
N GLY A 161 -8.74 0.93 -3.91
CA GLY A 161 -7.48 1.43 -4.44
C GLY A 161 -7.64 2.80 -5.11
N SER A 162 -6.82 3.08 -6.11
CA SER A 162 -6.85 4.35 -6.85
C SER A 162 -7.84 4.32 -8.02
N ILE A 163 -9.11 4.65 -7.74
CA ILE A 163 -10.17 4.65 -8.77
C ILE A 163 -9.84 5.63 -9.91
N SER A 164 -9.27 6.79 -9.59
CA SER A 164 -8.88 7.79 -10.61
C SER A 164 -7.85 7.23 -11.59
N ASP A 165 -6.82 6.52 -11.11
CA ASP A 165 -5.81 5.92 -11.98
C ASP A 165 -6.42 4.86 -12.92
N ILE A 166 -7.40 4.08 -12.43
CA ILE A 166 -8.12 3.08 -13.23
C ILE A 166 -8.94 3.75 -14.34
N LEU A 167 -9.65 4.83 -14.02
CA LEU A 167 -10.45 5.59 -15.00
C LEU A 167 -9.55 6.26 -16.06
N ASP A 168 -8.42 6.82 -15.66
CA ASP A 168 -7.46 7.42 -16.58
C ASP A 168 -6.86 6.37 -17.53
N ALA A 169 -6.52 5.19 -17.01
CA ALA A 169 -6.07 4.06 -17.82
C ALA A 169 -7.14 3.60 -18.81
N SER A 170 -8.39 3.48 -18.36
CA SER A 170 -9.54 3.12 -19.21
C SER A 170 -9.71 4.12 -20.35
N LYS A 171 -9.70 5.43 -20.05
CA LYS A 171 -9.79 6.49 -21.05
C LYS A 171 -8.66 6.41 -22.08
N MET A 172 -7.41 6.23 -21.63
CA MET A 172 -6.27 6.06 -22.54
C MET A 172 -6.41 4.86 -23.48
N ILE A 173 -6.97 3.75 -22.99
CA ILE A 173 -7.22 2.55 -23.80
C ILE A 173 -8.31 2.84 -24.85
N CYS A 174 -9.42 3.45 -24.45
CA CYS A 174 -10.51 3.82 -25.37
C CYS A 174 -10.02 4.79 -26.47
N GLU A 175 -9.13 5.71 -26.13
CA GLU A 175 -8.50 6.63 -27.08
C GLU A 175 -7.39 6.00 -27.94
N LYS A 176 -7.18 4.68 -27.86
CA LYS A 176 -6.12 3.93 -28.57
C LYS A 176 -4.70 4.40 -28.23
N LYS A 177 -4.49 4.90 -27.01
CA LYS A 177 -3.20 5.41 -26.50
C LYS A 177 -2.52 4.47 -25.50
N LEU A 178 -2.77 3.16 -25.59
CA LEU A 178 -2.24 2.14 -24.65
C LEU A 178 -0.72 2.27 -24.40
N ARG A 179 0.07 2.59 -25.43
CA ARG A 179 1.54 2.78 -25.30
C ARG A 179 1.96 3.91 -24.36
N ARG A 180 1.04 4.81 -23.96
CA ARG A 180 1.27 5.89 -22.99
C ARG A 180 0.98 5.46 -21.55
N LEU A 181 0.36 4.30 -21.35
CA LEU A 181 0.08 3.80 -20.00
C LEU A 181 1.40 3.47 -19.31
N SER A 182 1.57 4.00 -18.10
CA SER A 182 2.79 3.79 -17.32
C SER A 182 2.98 2.31 -16.97
N PRO A 183 4.21 1.76 -17.05
CA PRO A 183 4.53 0.44 -16.51
C PRO A 183 4.22 0.32 -15.01
N PHE A 184 4.18 1.43 -14.28
CA PHE A 184 3.85 1.49 -12.86
C PHE A 184 2.34 1.53 -12.58
N PHE A 185 1.48 1.46 -13.61
CA PHE A 185 0.03 1.47 -13.43
C PHE A 185 -0.45 0.38 -12.46
N ILE A 186 -0.05 -0.88 -12.68
CA ILE A 186 -0.48 -1.99 -11.83
C ILE A 186 0.00 -1.81 -10.38
N PRO A 187 1.30 -1.55 -10.11
CA PRO A 187 1.76 -1.21 -8.76
C PRO A 187 1.03 -0.04 -8.09
N ARG A 188 0.52 0.94 -8.85
CA ARG A 188 -0.22 2.07 -8.27
C ARG A 188 -1.63 1.72 -7.81
N ILE A 189 -2.31 0.78 -8.47
CA ILE A 189 -3.73 0.50 -8.21
C ILE A 189 -3.95 -0.63 -7.20
N LEU A 190 -2.95 -1.49 -7.01
CA LEU A 190 -3.04 -2.65 -6.12
C LEU A 190 -3.10 -2.22 -4.65
N ILE A 191 -4.15 -2.63 -3.93
CA ILE A 191 -4.39 -2.24 -2.53
C ILE A 191 -3.23 -2.67 -1.61
N ASN A 192 -2.72 -3.88 -1.80
CA ASN A 192 -1.61 -4.42 -1.01
C ASN A 192 -0.30 -3.65 -1.17
N MET A 193 -0.19 -2.76 -2.17
CA MET A 193 1.00 -1.94 -2.37
C MET A 193 1.17 -0.88 -1.29
N ALA A 194 0.14 -0.50 -0.53
CA ALA A 194 0.32 0.31 0.68
C ALA A 194 1.29 -0.40 1.66
N SER A 195 1.01 -1.66 1.99
CA SER A 195 1.90 -2.49 2.82
C SER A 195 3.26 -2.70 2.17
N GLY A 196 3.28 -2.99 0.86
CA GLY A 196 4.52 -3.22 0.11
C GLY A 196 5.45 -2.02 0.14
N HIS A 197 4.94 -0.80 -0.04
CA HIS A 197 5.75 0.41 0.00
C HIS A 197 6.30 0.71 1.39
N VAL A 198 5.52 0.49 2.46
CA VAL A 198 6.02 0.60 3.83
C VAL A 198 7.11 -0.43 4.10
N SER A 199 6.89 -1.69 3.74
CA SER A 199 7.90 -2.75 3.88
C SER A 199 9.19 -2.41 3.14
N MET A 200 9.10 -1.99 1.87
CA MET A 200 10.28 -1.60 1.08
C MET A 200 11.01 -0.38 1.66
N LYS A 201 10.28 0.63 2.18
CA LYS A 201 10.89 1.84 2.73
C LYS A 201 11.70 1.56 4.01
N TYR A 202 11.19 0.68 4.89
CA TYR A 202 11.83 0.41 6.19
C TYR A 202 12.58 -0.93 6.26
N GLY A 203 12.53 -1.74 5.20
CA GLY A 203 13.24 -3.02 5.11
C GLY A 203 12.62 -4.15 5.91
N PHE A 204 11.31 -4.09 6.17
CA PHE A 204 10.54 -5.12 6.88
C PHE A 204 10.32 -6.34 5.98
N GLN A 205 10.45 -7.55 6.52
CA GLN A 205 10.51 -8.82 5.76
C GLN A 205 9.42 -9.82 6.17
#